data_AF-A0A4Q3TDE5-F1
#
_entry.id   AF-A0A4Q3TDE5-F1
#
_cell.length_a   1.000
_cell.length_b   1.000
_cell.length_c   1.000
_cell.angle_alpha   90.00
_cell.angle_beta   90.00
_cell.angle_gamma   90.00
#
_symmetry.space_group_name_H-M   'P 1'
#
loop_
_entity.id
_entity.type
_entity.pdbx_description
1 polymer ?
#
loop_
_entity_poly.entity_id
_entity_poly.type
_entity_poly.pdbx_seq_one_letter_code
_entity_poly.pdbx_strand_id
1 'polypeptide(L)' 'MSLDADLRSGADSLGVALSDQQLRKLLDYLALLAKWNRVYNLTAVRDERQMLVQHLLDSLAVV' A
#
# COMPACT_ATOMS: atom_id res chain seq x y z
N MET A 1 -1.35 0.71 -14.93
CA MET A 1 -0.30 0.02 -14.14
C MET A 1 -0.97 -0.78 -13.03
N SER A 2 -0.37 -1.90 -12.58
CA SER A 2 -0.88 -2.72 -11.48
C SER A 2 -0.42 -2.16 -10.13
N LEU A 3 -1.20 -2.37 -9.06
CA LEU A 3 -0.83 -1.95 -7.69
C LEU A 3 0.52 -2.52 -7.24
N ASP A 4 0.85 -3.73 -7.68
CA ASP A 4 2.13 -4.37 -7.42
C ASP A 4 3.31 -3.61 -8.05
N ALA A 5 3.19 -3.24 -9.32
CA ALA A 5 4.20 -2.45 -10.01
C ALA A 5 4.35 -1.05 -9.39
N ASP A 6 3.21 -0.44 -9.01
CA ASP A 6 3.19 0.88 -8.36
C ASP A 6 3.89 0.82 -6.98
N LEU A 7 3.63 -0.22 -6.18
CA LEU A 7 4.28 -0.43 -4.88
C LEU A 7 5.78 -0.69 -5.00
N ARG A 8 6.18 -1.56 -5.93
CA ARG A 8 7.59 -1.89 -6.15
C ARG A 8 8.37 -0.65 -6.59
N SER A 9 7.85 0.08 -7.57
CA SER A 9 8.46 1.33 -8.03
C SER A 9 8.54 2.39 -6.92
N GLY A 10 7.50 2.49 -6.08
CA GLY A 10 7.49 3.43 -4.96
C GLY A 10 8.52 3.08 -3.89
N ALA A 11 8.60 1.81 -3.50
CA ALA A 11 9.59 1.32 -2.53
C ALA A 11 11.03 1.50 -3.05
N ASP A 12 11.28 1.18 -4.32
CA ASP A 12 12.58 1.38 -4.97
C ASP A 12 12.97 2.88 -4.97
N SER A 13 12.00 3.78 -5.22
CA SER A 13 12.24 5.23 -5.18
C SER A 13 12.53 5.76 -3.78
N LEU A 14 12.00 5.11 -2.74
CA LEU A 14 12.29 5.41 -1.34
C LEU A 14 13.59 4.77 -0.84
N GLY A 15 14.26 3.95 -1.67
CA GLY A 15 15.45 3.21 -1.27
C GLY A 15 15.16 2.04 -0.32
N VAL A 16 13.90 1.60 -0.23
CA VAL A 16 13.46 0.52 0.65
C VAL A 16 13.46 -0.79 -0.12
N ALA A 17 14.40 -1.68 0.19
CA ALA A 17 14.46 -3.00 -0.41
C ALA A 17 13.37 -3.92 0.18
N LEU A 18 12.37 -4.27 -0.64
CA LEU A 18 11.32 -5.22 -0.28
C LEU A 18 11.52 -6.56 -1.00
N SER A 19 11.47 -7.65 -0.25
CA SER A 19 11.33 -8.99 -0.83
C SER A 19 9.94 -9.18 -1.43
N ASP A 20 9.79 -10.11 -2.37
CA ASP A 20 8.49 -10.41 -2.99
C ASP A 20 7.45 -10.86 -1.94
N GLN A 21 7.89 -11.51 -0.86
CA GLN A 21 6.99 -11.86 0.25
C GLN A 21 6.50 -10.61 1.00
N GLN A 22 7.36 -9.61 1.24
CA GLN A 22 6.96 -8.36 1.88
C GLN A 22 6.01 -7.56 0.99
N LEU A 23 6.33 -7.44 -0.31
CA LEU A 23 5.45 -6.85 -1.32
C LEU A 23 4.05 -7.48 -1.27
N ARG A 24 3.99 -8.82 -1.29
CA ARG A 24 2.71 -9.53 -1.24
C ARG A 24 1.93 -9.26 0.05
N LYS A 25 2.60 -9.34 1.20
CA LYS A 25 1.97 -9.07 2.50
C LYS A 25 1.41 -7.64 2.61
N LEU A 26 2.12 -6.66 2.06
CA LEU A 26 1.68 -5.27 2.07
C LEU A 26 0.47 -5.05 1.15
N LEU A 27 0.43 -5.69 -0.02
CA LEU A 27 -0.75 -5.67 -0.89
C LEU A 27 -1.95 -6.40 -0.26
N ASP A 28 -1.72 -7.54 0.38
CA ASP A 28 -2.78 -8.27 1.09
C ASP A 28 -3.32 -7.42 2.27
N TYR A 29 -2.45 -6.69 2.96
CA TYR A 29 -2.84 -5.73 4.00
C TYR A 29 -3.69 -4.58 3.42
N LEU A 30 -3.26 -3.99 2.30
CA LEU A 30 -4.01 -2.94 1.61
C LEU A 30 -5.41 -3.42 1.20
N ALA A 31 -5.50 -4.65 0.67
CA ALA A 31 -6.77 -5.27 0.31
C ALA A 31 -7.67 -5.50 1.53
N LEU A 32 -7.09 -5.90 2.67
CA LEU A 32 -7.82 -6.05 3.92
C LEU A 32 -8.35 -4.69 4.43
N LEU A 33 -7.52 -3.64 4.38
CA LEU A 33 -7.91 -2.29 4.72
C LEU A 33 -9.06 -1.80 3.84
N ALA A 34 -8.94 -1.94 2.52
CA ALA A 34 -9.98 -1.55 1.56
C ALA A 34 -11.29 -2.34 1.79
N LYS A 35 -11.20 -3.64 2.09
CA LYS A 35 -12.36 -4.48 2.42
C LYS A 35 -13.09 -3.97 3.64
N TRP A 36 -12.37 -3.73 4.74
CA TRP A 36 -13.00 -3.29 5.98
C TRP A 36 -13.40 -1.82 5.94
N ASN A 37 -12.76 -0.99 5.11
CA ASN A 37 -13.15 0.41 4.94
C ASN A 37 -14.58 0.58 4.39
N ARG A 38 -15.10 -0.46 3.71
CA ARG A 38 -16.49 -0.51 3.21
C ARG A 38 -17.51 -0.75 4.32
N VAL A 39 -17.10 -1.42 5.40
CA VAL A 39 -17.96 -1.80 6.53
C VAL A 39 -17.84 -0.78 7.67
N TYR A 40 -16.61 -0.37 7.95
CA TYR A 40 -16.26 0.60 8.97
C TYR A 40 -15.46 1.70 8.28
N ASN A 41 -15.82 2.97 8.46
CA ASN A 41 -15.10 4.11 7.85
C ASN A 41 -13.72 4.31 8.52
N LEU A 42 -12.78 3.40 8.24
CA LEU A 42 -11.43 3.36 8.81
C LEU A 42 -10.57 4.51 8.30
N THR A 43 -10.76 4.91 7.04
CA THR A 43 -10.05 6.01 6.39
C THR A 43 -10.99 6.75 5.44
N ALA A 44 -10.79 8.05 5.28
CA ALA A 44 -11.55 8.85 4.33
C ALA A 44 -11.23 8.49 2.86
N VAL A 45 -10.07 7.88 2.61
CA VAL A 45 -9.62 7.46 1.28
C VAL A 45 -10.33 6.18 0.87
N ARG A 46 -10.81 6.10 -0.38
CA ARG A 46 -11.56 4.93 -0.88
C ARG A 46 -10.93 4.28 -2.11
N ASP A 47 -10.15 5.04 -2.86
CA ASP A 47 -9.43 4.53 -4.02
C ASP A 47 -8.19 3.75 -3.56
N GLU A 48 -8.04 2.52 -4.02
CA GLU A 48 -6.97 1.61 -3.60
C GLU A 48 -5.58 2.16 -3.98
N ARG A 49 -5.49 2.88 -5.10
CA ARG A 49 -4.24 3.49 -5.56
C ARG A 49 -3.85 4.68 -4.66
N GLN A 50 -4.84 5.48 -4.24
CA GLN A 50 -4.61 6.53 -3.25
C GLN A 50 -4.25 5.96 -1.87
N MET A 51 -4.89 4.87 -1.43
CA MET A 51 -4.53 4.19 -0.19
C MET A 51 -3.09 3.66 -0.22
N LEU A 52 -2.66 3.12 -1.36
CA LEU A 52 -1.27 2.67 -1.55
C LEU A 52 -0.29 3.82 -1.27
N VAL A 53 -0.53 5.00 -1.84
CA VAL A 53 0.35 6.15 -1.66
C VAL A 53 0.25 6.69 -0.23
N GLN A 54 -0.94 7.06 0.22
CA GLN A 54 -1.15 7.83 1.47
C GLN A 54 -1.08 7.01 2.76
N HIS A 55 -1.25 5.68 2.68
CA HIS A 55 -1.17 4.82 3.87
C HIS A 55 0.04 3.91 3.85
N LEU A 56 0.40 3.36 2.69
CA LEU A 56 1.49 2.39 2.60
C LEU A 56 2.83 3.06 2.33
N LEU A 57 2.98 3.76 1.20
CA LEU A 57 4.25 4.39 0.79
C LEU A 57 4.64 5.53 1.74
N ASP A 58 3.69 6.38 2.15
CA ASP A 58 3.94 7.42 3.16
C ASP A 58 4.46 6.84 4.48
N SER A 59 3.96 5.68 4.91
CA SER A 59 4.48 5.01 6.12
C SER A 59 5.87 4.40 5.91
N LEU A 60 6.13 3.83 4.72
CA LEU A 60 7.44 3.27 4.38
C LEU A 60 8.53 4.35 4.30
N ALA A 61 8.18 5.59 3.95
CA ALA A 61 9.12 6.70 3.83
C ALA A 61 9.74 7.15 5.17
N VAL A 62 9.20 6.68 6.30
CA VAL A 62 9.71 7.01 7.66
C VAL A 62 10.76 6.01 8.14
N VAL A 63 10.89 4.85 7.47
CA VAL A 63 11.71 3.72 7.92
C VAL A 63 13.13 3.78 7.36
#